data_AF-A0A0A7EHN3-F1
#
_entry.id   AF-A0A0A7EHN3-F1
#
_cell.length_a   1.000
_cell.length_b   1.000
_cell.length_c   1.000
_cell.angle_alpha   90.00
_cell.angle_beta   90.00
_cell.angle_gamma   90.00
#
_symmetry.space_group_name_H-M   'P 1'
#
loop_
_entity.id
_entity.type
_entity.pdbx_description
1 polymer ?
#
loop_
_entity_poly.entity_id
_entity_poly.type
_entity_poly.pdbx_seq_one_letter_code
_entity_poly.pdbx_strand_id
1 'polypeptide(L)'
;MSKESQVTKWLKDNTDLSWTRTGGDEPPVKLDRLYINRSEGYEIRDFILKYYSECNLEHKPDNYKITLKKILSYRKGEKVKTEDLLNHLKSKLKN
;
A
#
# COMPACT_ATOMS: atom_id res chain seq x y z
N MET A 1 10.93 5.56 16.77
CA MET A 1 10.54 5.75 15.35
C MET A 1 9.06 5.39 15.23
N SER A 2 8.24 6.18 14.56
CA SER A 2 6.81 5.84 14.38
C SER A 2 6.65 4.70 13.37
N LYS A 3 5.53 3.98 13.42
CA LYS A 3 5.17 2.94 12.43
C LYS A 3 5.19 3.50 11.00
N GLU A 4 4.66 4.73 10.83
CA GLU A 4 4.68 5.45 9.56
C GLU A 4 6.12 5.72 9.08
N SER A 5 6.99 6.24 9.94
CA SER A 5 8.39 6.48 9.58
C SER A 5 9.13 5.19 9.26
N GLN A 6 8.82 4.09 9.96
CA GLN A 6 9.43 2.79 9.72
C GLN A 6 9.04 2.21 8.35
N VAL A 7 7.74 2.23 8.01
CA VAL A 7 7.25 1.77 6.70
C VAL A 7 7.79 2.67 5.59
N THR A 8 7.77 3.99 5.79
CA THR A 8 8.30 4.97 4.82
C THR A 8 9.78 4.72 4.52
N LYS A 9 10.59 4.58 5.57
CA LYS A 9 12.02 4.30 5.43
C LYS A 9 12.24 2.99 4.67
N TRP A 10 11.56 1.92 5.08
CA TRP A 10 11.70 0.63 4.42
C TRP A 10 11.32 0.70 2.93
N LEU A 11 10.21 1.35 2.58
CA LEU A 11 9.80 1.49 1.19
C LEU A 11 10.83 2.31 0.37
N LYS A 12 11.38 3.40 0.91
CA LYS A 12 12.44 4.18 0.24
C LYS A 12 13.72 3.38 0.04
N ASP A 13 14.10 2.58 1.04
CA ASP A 13 15.36 1.82 1.01
C ASP A 13 15.26 0.56 0.11
N ASN A 14 14.04 0.10 -0.25
CA ASN A 14 13.82 -1.20 -0.90
C ASN A 14 12.98 -1.13 -2.19
N THR A 15 12.53 0.05 -2.61
CA THR A 15 11.67 0.20 -3.80
C THR A 15 11.95 1.50 -4.54
N ASP A 16 11.73 1.49 -5.85
CA ASP A 16 11.82 2.68 -6.71
C ASP A 16 10.45 3.39 -6.84
N LEU A 17 9.62 3.34 -5.80
CA LEU A 17 8.31 4.00 -5.81
C LEU A 17 8.47 5.52 -5.90
N SER A 18 7.52 6.16 -6.58
CA SER A 18 7.43 7.61 -6.64
C SER A 18 7.02 8.17 -5.27
N TRP A 19 7.77 9.16 -4.80
CA TRP A 19 7.49 9.91 -3.56
C TRP A 19 7.20 11.37 -3.84
N THR A 20 6.95 11.73 -5.11
CA THR A 20 6.55 13.08 -5.44
C THR A 20 5.14 13.27 -4.92
N ARG A 21 4.96 14.14 -3.92
CA ARG A 21 3.65 14.74 -3.70
C ARG A 21 3.34 15.50 -4.98
N THR A 22 2.41 15.03 -5.79
CA THR A 22 1.98 15.72 -7.00
C THR A 22 1.36 17.06 -6.57
N GLY A 23 2.19 18.09 -6.42
CA GLY A 23 1.78 19.46 -6.19
C GLY A 23 1.38 20.05 -7.54
N GLY A 24 0.13 19.86 -7.94
CA GLY A 24 -0.41 20.47 -9.15
C GLY A 24 -1.30 19.57 -10.00
N ASP A 25 -1.20 18.25 -9.88
CA ASP A 25 -2.21 17.32 -10.42
C ASP A 25 -3.09 16.88 -9.25
N GLU A 26 -4.12 17.68 -8.98
CA GLU A 26 -5.30 17.13 -8.33
C GLU A 26 -5.67 15.84 -9.08
N PRO A 27 -5.95 14.71 -8.40
CA PRO A 27 -6.31 13.50 -9.10
C PRO A 27 -7.49 13.80 -10.02
N PRO A 28 -7.39 13.58 -11.35
CA PRO A 28 -8.52 13.79 -12.22
C PRO A 28 -9.63 12.85 -11.73
N VAL A 29 -10.73 13.44 -11.30
CA VAL A 29 -11.99 12.78 -10.93
C VAL A 29 -11.91 11.99 -9.60
N LYS A 30 -12.81 12.33 -8.66
CA LYS A 30 -12.99 11.71 -7.32
C LYS A 30 -12.96 10.17 -7.28
N LEU A 31 -13.11 9.49 -8.42
CA LEU A 31 -13.12 8.03 -8.58
C LEU A 31 -11.73 7.40 -8.49
N ASP A 32 -10.66 8.05 -8.96
CA ASP A 32 -9.32 7.42 -8.96
C ASP A 32 -8.77 7.21 -7.54
N ARG A 33 -9.25 7.99 -6.56
CA ARG A 33 -8.98 7.82 -5.12
C ARG A 33 -9.49 6.49 -4.55
N LEU A 34 -10.43 5.85 -5.24
CA LEU A 34 -10.95 4.53 -4.84
C LEU A 34 -9.99 3.41 -5.20
N TYR A 35 -9.01 3.67 -6.07
CA TYR A 35 -8.09 2.68 -6.61
C TYR A 35 -6.68 2.88 -6.07
N ILE A 36 -5.98 1.78 -5.82
CA ILE A 36 -4.63 1.84 -5.30
C ILE A 36 -3.64 2.21 -6.41
N ASN A 37 -2.89 3.30 -6.22
CA ASN A 37 -1.77 3.61 -7.10
C ASN A 37 -0.52 2.85 -6.63
N ARG A 38 -0.19 1.78 -7.36
CA ARG A 38 0.94 0.90 -7.01
C ARG A 38 2.32 1.49 -7.28
N SER A 39 2.38 2.62 -7.98
CA SER A 39 3.63 3.32 -8.28
C SER A 39 3.93 4.41 -7.25
N GLU A 40 2.96 4.79 -6.41
CA GLU A 40 3.08 5.88 -5.43
C GLU A 40 3.38 5.34 -4.03
N GLY A 41 4.52 5.75 -3.48
CA GLY A 41 5.00 5.33 -2.16
C GLY A 41 4.06 5.71 -1.03
N TYR A 42 3.38 6.87 -1.13
CA TYR A 42 2.40 7.31 -0.12
C TYR A 42 1.17 6.40 -0.08
N GLU A 43 0.60 6.05 -1.24
CA GLU A 43 -0.57 5.16 -1.34
C GLU A 43 -0.25 3.76 -0.82
N ILE A 44 0.91 3.21 -1.19
CA ILE A 44 1.38 1.91 -0.69
C ILE A 44 1.61 1.95 0.82
N ARG A 45 2.25 3.00 1.34
CA ARG A 45 2.49 3.18 2.78
C ARG A 45 1.16 3.22 3.54
N ASP A 46 0.22 4.05 3.10
CA ASP A 46 -1.06 4.25 3.79
C ASP A 46 -1.89 2.97 3.77
N PHE A 47 -1.86 2.24 2.65
CA PHE A 47 -2.44 0.91 2.56
C PHE A 47 -1.81 -0.07 3.56
N ILE A 48 -0.48 -0.16 3.64
CA ILE A 48 0.21 -1.06 4.56
C ILE A 48 -0.15 -0.71 6.01
N LEU A 49 -0.12 0.57 6.38
CA LEU A 49 -0.47 1.02 7.73
C LEU A 49 -1.90 0.63 8.10
N LYS A 50 -2.86 0.88 7.19
CA LYS A 50 -4.27 0.52 7.38
C LYS A 50 -4.44 -1.00 7.55
N TYR A 51 -3.89 -1.77 6.63
CA TYR A 51 -3.96 -3.24 6.67
C TYR A 51 -3.36 -3.81 7.95
N TYR A 52 -2.21 -3.29 8.40
CA TYR A 52 -1.54 -3.81 9.60
C TYR A 52 -2.29 -3.42 10.86
N SER A 53 -2.85 -2.22 10.91
CA SER A 53 -3.69 -1.78 12.03
C SER A 53 -4.97 -2.61 12.12
N GLU A 54 -5.68 -2.83 11.01
CA GLU A 54 -6.95 -3.56 11.00
C GLU A 54 -6.81 -5.08 11.19
N CYS A 55 -5.62 -5.63 10.96
CA CYS A 55 -5.32 -7.05 11.11
C CYS A 55 -4.38 -7.35 12.28
N ASN A 56 -4.04 -6.35 13.10
CA ASN A 56 -3.10 -6.45 14.21
C ASN A 56 -1.76 -7.12 13.81
N LEU A 57 -1.22 -6.75 12.65
CA LEU A 57 0.02 -7.31 12.12
C LEU A 57 1.25 -6.60 12.67
N GLU A 58 2.33 -7.36 12.82
CA GLU A 58 3.59 -6.82 13.31
C GLU A 58 4.37 -6.07 12.23
N HIS A 59 4.92 -4.92 12.62
CA HIS A 59 5.70 -4.03 11.77
C HIS A 59 7.16 -4.48 11.65
N LYS A 60 7.44 -5.43 10.73
CA LYS A 60 8.78 -5.99 10.46
C LYS A 60 9.13 -5.93 8.96
N PRO A 61 10.42 -5.77 8.58
CA PRO A 61 10.86 -5.72 7.18
C PRO A 61 10.36 -6.89 6.32
N ASP A 62 10.40 -8.12 6.83
CA ASP A 62 9.95 -9.30 6.09
C ASP A 62 8.45 -9.26 5.79
N ASN A 63 7.65 -8.80 6.76
CA ASN A 63 6.22 -8.62 6.57
C ASN A 63 5.94 -7.57 5.48
N TYR A 64 6.67 -6.44 5.50
CA TYR A 64 6.51 -5.40 4.48
C TYR A 64 6.84 -5.93 3.09
N LYS A 65 7.90 -6.72 2.95
CA LYS A 65 8.27 -7.38 1.69
C LYS A 65 7.16 -8.30 1.19
N ILE A 66 6.61 -9.14 2.06
CA ILE A 66 5.51 -10.06 1.72
C ILE A 66 4.26 -9.28 1.33
N THR A 67 3.88 -8.26 2.11
CA THR A 67 2.71 -7.44 1.83
C THR A 67 2.85 -6.68 0.52
N LEU A 68 3.99 -6.03 0.27
CA LEU A 68 4.25 -5.33 -0.98
C LEU A 68 4.14 -6.27 -2.17
N LYS A 69 4.75 -7.46 -2.09
CA LYS A 69 4.64 -8.48 -3.14
C LYS A 69 3.17 -8.83 -3.44
N LYS A 70 2.35 -8.99 -2.40
CA LYS A 70 0.90 -9.27 -2.55
C LYS A 70 0.15 -8.09 -3.18
N ILE A 71 0.47 -6.85 -2.80
CA ILE A 71 -0.14 -5.63 -3.39
C ILE A 71 0.17 -5.54 -4.88
N LEU A 72 1.42 -5.79 -5.27
CA LEU A 72 1.88 -5.71 -6.66
C LEU A 72 1.40 -6.88 -7.53
N SER A 73 1.19 -8.07 -6.95
CA SER A 73 0.77 -9.25 -7.71
C SER A 73 -0.74 -9.37 -7.88
N TYR A 74 -1.54 -8.84 -6.96
CA TYR A 74 -3.00 -8.97 -7.01
C TYR A 74 -3.58 -8.31 -8.26
N ARG A 75 -4.16 -9.07 -9.19
CA ARG A 75 -4.73 -8.54 -10.45
C ARG A 75 -3.77 -7.57 -11.15
N LYS A 76 -2.52 -8.00 -11.32
CA LYS A 76 -1.46 -7.21 -11.95
C LYS A 76 -1.90 -6.77 -13.35
N GLY A 77 -1.77 -5.47 -13.65
CA GLY A 77 -2.21 -4.88 -14.91
C GLY A 77 -3.63 -4.27 -14.87
N GLU A 78 -4.39 -4.51 -13.81
CA GLU A 78 -5.74 -3.95 -13.63
C GLU A 78 -5.74 -2.77 -12.64
N LYS A 79 -6.64 -1.80 -12.87
CA LYS A 79 -7.03 -0.83 -11.85
C LYS A 79 -7.84 -1.56 -10.77
N VAL A 80 -7.29 -1.61 -9.55
CA VAL A 80 -7.91 -2.32 -8.42
C VAL A 80 -8.37 -1.34 -7.37
N LYS A 81 -9.61 -1.50 -6.91
CA LYS A 81 -10.11 -0.73 -5.77
C LYS A 81 -9.32 -1.07 -4.52
N THR A 82 -8.88 -0.05 -3.79
CA THR A 82 -8.11 -0.18 -2.56
C THR A 82 -8.84 -1.05 -1.53
N GLU A 83 -10.15 -0.90 -1.44
CA GLU A 83 -11.00 -1.70 -0.54
C GLU A 83 -11.08 -3.18 -0.94
N ASP A 84 -11.22 -3.48 -2.25
CA ASP A 84 -11.25 -4.86 -2.74
C ASP A 84 -9.94 -5.60 -2.42
N LEU A 85 -8.80 -4.93 -2.62
CA LEU A 85 -7.49 -5.46 -2.26
C LEU A 85 -7.38 -5.68 -0.74
N LEU A 86 -7.80 -4.70 0.07
CA LEU A 86 -7.78 -4.81 1.53
C LEU A 86 -8.62 -6.01 2.01
N ASN A 87 -9.84 -6.14 1.51
CA ASN A 87 -10.73 -7.25 1.82
C ASN A 87 -10.15 -8.59 1.37
N HIS A 88 -9.53 -8.63 0.18
CA HIS A 88 -8.85 -9.82 -0.30
C HIS A 88 -7.72 -10.24 0.65
N LEU A 89 -6.82 -9.33 1.04
CA LEU A 89 -5.71 -9.66 1.94
C LEU A 89 -6.20 -10.10 3.32
N LYS A 90 -7.20 -9.42 3.88
CA LYS A 90 -7.86 -9.82 5.13
C LYS A 90 -8.43 -11.23 5.07
N SER A 91 -9.12 -11.56 3.98
CA SER A 91 -9.71 -12.90 3.82
C SER A 91 -8.66 -14.02 3.84
N LYS A 92 -7.44 -13.73 3.40
CA LYS A 92 -6.32 -14.68 3.37
C LYS A 92 -5.61 -14.85 4.72
N LEU A 93 -5.88 -14.01 5.72
CA LEU A 93 -5.35 -14.16 7.08
C LEU A 93 -6.21 -15.06 7.97
N LYS A 94 -7.49 -15.27 7.62
CA LYS A 94 -8.44 -16.05 8.41
C LYS A 94 -8.41 -17.56 8.11
N ASN A 95 -7.41 -18.02 7.34
CA ASN A 95 -7.18 -19.44 7.04
C ASN A 95 -5.87 -19.92 7.66
#